data_AF-A0A2N9J3C7-F1
#
_entry.id   AF-A0A2N9J3C7-F1
#
_cell.length_a   1.000
_cell.length_b   1.000
_cell.length_c   1.000
_cell.angle_alpha   90.00
_cell.angle_beta   90.00
_cell.angle_gamma   90.00
#
_symmetry.space_group_name_H-M   'P 1'
#
loop_
_entity.id
_entity.type
_entity.pdbx_description
1 polymer ?
#
loop_
_entity_poly.entity_id
_entity_poly.type
_entity_poly.pdbx_seq_one_letter_code
_entity_poly.pdbx_strand_id
1 'polypeptide(L)'
;MASSSSLNTQEAIDLNDVPSVMHAPSSMPEVWCPYFLSPNGPITVIDSVILNGVTAIAVATGLCTPEDGKCVAFVSNMGRRLHVRNHEVRALSFPSYHSCKGCLRRARKKVGEFKEENKKLVKLVDSYANDLVTWFIK
;
A
#
# COMPACT_ATOMS: atom_id res chain seq x y z
N MET A 1 3.80 -49.55 56.89
CA MET A 1 2.44 -50.12 56.96
C MET A 1 1.54 -49.16 57.70
N ALA A 2 0.27 -49.10 57.28
CA ALA A 2 -0.86 -48.29 57.75
C ALA A 2 -0.98 -46.85 57.17
N SER A 3 -2.06 -46.70 56.39
CA SER A 3 -2.60 -45.49 55.76
C SER A 3 -3.50 -44.67 56.69
N SER A 4 -3.78 -43.41 56.33
CA SER A 4 -5.09 -42.71 56.35
C SER A 4 -4.87 -41.18 56.38
N SER A 5 -5.71 -40.30 55.83
CA SER A 5 -6.93 -40.38 55.01
C SER A 5 -7.06 -39.07 54.24
N SER A 6 -7.47 -39.15 52.97
CA SER A 6 -7.90 -38.01 52.16
C SER A 6 -9.30 -37.53 52.60
N LEU A 7 -9.45 -36.24 52.91
CA LEU A 7 -10.76 -35.59 52.90
C LEU A 7 -10.77 -34.53 51.79
N ASN A 8 -11.39 -34.94 50.69
CA ASN A 8 -11.86 -34.13 49.59
C ASN A 8 -13.19 -33.49 50.02
N THR A 9 -13.26 -32.18 50.01
CA THR A 9 -14.52 -31.44 49.85
C THR A 9 -14.34 -30.44 48.72
N GLN A 10 -14.46 -30.96 47.50
CA GLN A 10 -14.71 -30.19 46.29
C GLN A 10 -16.11 -29.57 46.43
N GLU A 11 -16.17 -28.26 46.69
CA GLU A 11 -17.42 -27.52 46.57
C GLU A 11 -17.81 -27.50 45.08
N ALA A 12 -18.79 -28.34 44.74
CA ALA A 12 -19.37 -28.41 43.41
C ALA A 12 -20.24 -27.17 43.21
N ILE A 13 -19.85 -26.32 42.27
CA ILE A 13 -20.59 -25.11 41.91
C ILE A 13 -21.83 -25.56 41.11
N ASP A 14 -23.01 -25.55 41.74
CA ASP A 14 -24.29 -25.79 41.07
C ASP A 14 -24.67 -24.56 40.24
N LEU A 15 -24.80 -24.75 38.93
CA LEU A 15 -25.12 -23.70 37.97
C LEU A 15 -26.63 -23.38 37.87
N ASN A 16 -27.48 -24.08 38.64
CA ASN A 16 -28.92 -23.81 38.69
C ASN A 16 -29.35 -22.98 39.90
N ASP A 17 -28.41 -22.63 40.79
CA ASP A 17 -28.72 -21.82 41.96
C ASP A 17 -28.79 -20.34 41.55
N VAL A 18 -30.00 -19.79 41.47
CA VAL A 18 -30.24 -18.38 41.13
C VAL A 18 -29.90 -17.54 42.36
N PRO A 19 -28.90 -16.63 42.29
CA PRO A 19 -28.58 -15.76 43.40
C PRO A 19 -29.68 -14.71 43.55
N SER A 20 -30.56 -14.95 44.51
CA SER A 20 -31.55 -13.98 44.95
C SER A 20 -30.85 -12.82 45.68
N VAL A 21 -31.22 -11.60 45.31
CA VAL A 21 -30.88 -10.31 45.97
C VAL A 21 -29.49 -9.73 45.64
N MET A 22 -29.46 -9.06 44.49
CA MET A 22 -28.92 -7.72 44.25
C MET A 22 -28.06 -7.10 45.39
N HIS A 23 -26.75 -7.32 45.34
CA HIS A 23 -25.75 -6.37 45.84
C HIS A 23 -24.69 -6.19 44.77
N ALA A 24 -24.75 -5.07 44.05
CA ALA A 24 -23.74 -4.67 43.07
C ALA A 24 -22.43 -4.29 43.81
N PRO A 25 -21.28 -4.92 43.51
CA PRO A 25 -19.99 -4.41 43.96
C PRO A 25 -19.64 -3.18 43.12
N SER A 26 -19.95 -1.99 43.64
CA SER A 26 -19.52 -0.70 43.07
C SER A 26 -18.04 -0.45 43.39
N SER A 27 -17.13 -1.07 42.63
CA SER A 27 -15.78 -0.52 42.43
C SER A 27 -15.07 -1.25 41.28
N MET A 28 -15.31 -0.82 40.04
CA MET A 28 -14.38 -1.09 38.94
C MET A 28 -13.10 -0.29 39.22
N PRO A 29 -11.89 -0.85 39.02
CA PRO A 29 -10.68 -0.05 39.12
C PRO A 29 -10.71 0.99 38.01
N GLU A 30 -10.54 2.24 38.40
CA GLU A 30 -10.59 3.41 37.53
C GLU A 30 -9.43 3.31 36.52
N VAL A 31 -9.67 2.67 35.38
CA VAL A 31 -8.76 2.69 34.24
C VAL A 31 -8.63 4.15 33.86
N TRP A 32 -7.43 4.70 34.02
CA TRP A 32 -7.15 6.11 33.76
C TRP A 32 -7.37 6.40 32.28
N CYS A 33 -8.58 6.84 31.95
CA CYS A 33 -9.02 7.22 30.61
C CYS A 33 -9.06 8.75 30.54
N PRO A 34 -7.98 9.42 30.13
CA PRO A 34 -8.03 10.87 29.94
C PRO A 34 -9.01 11.20 28.81
N TYR A 35 -10.15 11.77 29.17
CA TYR A 35 -11.16 12.24 28.23
C TYR A 35 -10.69 13.54 27.57
N PHE A 36 -10.34 13.47 26.27
CA PHE A 36 -9.97 14.65 25.46
C PHE A 36 -11.18 15.35 24.82
N LEU A 37 -12.41 15.01 25.23
CA LEU A 37 -13.61 15.61 24.66
C LEU A 37 -14.13 16.68 25.61
N SER A 38 -13.84 17.94 25.31
CA SER A 38 -14.52 19.07 25.94
C SER A 38 -16.01 19.01 25.58
N PRO A 39 -16.94 19.08 26.55
CA PRO A 39 -18.38 19.02 26.27
C PRO A 39 -18.92 20.28 25.56
N ASN A 40 -18.09 21.30 25.30
CA ASN A 40 -18.53 22.63 24.86
C ASN A 40 -18.24 22.98 23.39
N GLY A 41 -17.80 22.03 22.54
CA GLY A 41 -17.57 22.26 21.11
C GLY A 41 -16.13 22.00 20.64
N PRO A 42 -15.76 22.44 19.42
CA PRO A 42 -14.42 22.25 18.86
C PRO A 42 -13.35 22.88 19.77
N ILE A 43 -12.36 22.09 20.19
CA ILE A 43 -11.26 22.55 21.05
C ILE A 43 -10.51 23.68 20.34
N THR A 44 -10.63 24.89 20.87
CA THR A 44 -9.90 26.06 20.39
C THR A 44 -8.53 26.15 21.07
N VAL A 45 -7.61 26.97 20.55
CA VAL A 45 -6.25 27.12 21.09
C VAL A 45 -6.23 27.52 22.58
N ILE A 46 -7.29 28.17 23.07
CA ILE A 46 -7.49 28.57 24.47
C ILE A 46 -8.03 27.44 25.37
N ASP A 47 -8.54 26.35 24.81
CA ASP A 47 -9.02 25.17 25.55
C ASP A 47 -7.91 24.13 25.78
N SER A 48 -6.71 24.38 25.23
CA SER A 48 -5.57 23.50 25.39
C SER A 48 -4.92 23.71 26.75
N VAL A 49 -4.90 22.66 27.57
CA VAL A 49 -4.26 22.61 28.91
C VAL A 49 -2.77 22.98 28.86
N ILE A 50 -2.19 23.05 27.66
CA ILE A 50 -0.78 23.32 27.42
C ILE A 50 -0.60 24.63 26.64
N LEU A 51 -0.82 25.75 27.32
CA LEU A 51 -0.60 27.09 26.77
C LEU A 51 0.90 27.45 26.66
N ASN A 52 1.76 26.70 27.35
CA ASN A 52 3.21 26.91 27.36
C ASN A 52 3.91 25.94 26.41
N GLY A 53 4.64 26.47 25.42
CA GLY A 53 5.39 25.68 24.45
C GLY A 53 6.39 24.72 25.08
N VAL A 54 6.98 25.09 26.22
CA VAL A 54 7.93 24.21 26.96
C VAL A 54 7.21 22.99 27.54
N THR A 55 6.03 23.19 28.14
CA THR A 55 5.20 22.11 28.68
C THR A 55 4.69 21.19 27.56
N ALA A 56 4.37 21.74 26.38
CA ALA A 56 3.94 20.96 25.23
C ALA A 56 5.05 20.06 24.70
N ILE A 57 6.26 20.59 24.59
CA ILE A 57 7.44 19.82 24.19
C ILE A 57 7.72 18.73 25.21
N ALA A 58 7.69 19.03 26.52
CA ALA A 58 7.94 18.04 27.57
C ALA A 58 6.94 16.87 27.55
N VAL A 59 5.64 17.18 27.40
CA VAL A 59 4.58 16.15 27.29
C VAL A 59 4.73 15.33 26.01
N ALA A 60 4.98 15.98 24.87
CA ALA A 60 5.22 15.28 23.61
C ALA A 60 6.45 14.36 23.68
N THR A 61 7.54 14.81 24.32
CA THR A 61 8.74 13.97 24.53
C THR A 61 8.51 12.82 25.50
N GLY A 62 7.56 12.95 26.44
CA GLY A 62 7.15 11.84 27.32
C GLY A 62 6.23 10.83 26.64
N LEU A 63 5.53 11.22 25.57
CA LEU A 63 4.68 10.36 24.76
C LEU A 63 5.46 9.60 23.68
N CYS A 64 6.53 10.19 23.15
CA CYS A 64 7.39 9.55 22.15
C CYS A 64 8.31 8.53 22.82
N THR A 65 8.18 7.27 22.45
CA THR A 65 9.09 6.19 22.84
C THR A 65 10.34 6.17 21.94
N PRO A 66 11.48 5.62 22.39
CA PRO A 66 12.65 5.41 21.54
C PRO A 66 12.35 4.63 20.25
N GLU A 67 11.32 3.77 20.28
CA GLU A 67 10.82 2.97 19.18
C GLU A 67 10.18 3.84 18.09
N ASP A 68 9.51 4.93 18.47
CA ASP A 68 8.94 5.89 17.54
C ASP A 68 10.04 6.60 16.73
N GLY A 69 11.17 6.91 17.37
CA GLY A 69 12.35 7.45 16.69
C GLY A 69 12.93 6.48 15.66
N LYS A 70 13.00 5.18 15.98
CA LYS A 70 13.44 4.12 15.05
C LYS A 70 12.47 3.99 13.87
N CYS A 71 11.16 4.05 14.12
CA CYS A 71 10.12 4.03 13.09
C CYS A 71 10.25 5.22 12.13
N VAL A 72 10.43 6.44 12.65
CA VAL A 72 10.63 7.64 11.82
C VAL A 72 11.88 7.52 10.95
N ALA A 73 12.99 7.04 11.51
CA ALA A 73 14.22 6.84 10.75
C ALA A 73 14.04 5.79 9.64
N PHE A 74 13.34 4.69 9.92
CA PHE A 74 13.05 3.64 8.95
C PHE A 74 12.16 4.16 7.79
N VAL A 75 11.07 4.85 8.11
CA VAL A 75 10.18 5.46 7.11
C VAL A 75 10.93 6.49 6.27
N SER A 76 11.78 7.32 6.88
CA SER A 76 12.63 8.27 6.16
C SER A 76 13.61 7.58 5.21
N ASN A 77 14.24 6.48 5.64
CA ASN A 77 15.13 5.68 4.78
C ASN A 77 14.37 5.08 3.59
N MET A 78 13.21 4.48 3.83
CA MET A 78 12.35 3.94 2.78
C MET A 78 11.93 5.02 1.79
N GLY A 79 11.54 6.20 2.28
CA GLY A 79 11.16 7.34 1.45
C GLY A 79 12.30 7.80 0.53
N ARG A 80 13.52 7.92 1.07
CA ARG A 80 14.72 8.27 0.25
C ARG A 80 15.00 7.22 -0.82
N ARG A 81 14.98 5.92 -0.45
CA ARG A 81 15.20 4.82 -1.41
C ARG A 81 14.13 4.80 -2.49
N LEU A 82 12.87 5.03 -2.13
CA LEU A 82 11.77 5.12 -3.09
C LEU A 82 11.95 6.30 -4.04
N HIS A 83 12.38 7.46 -3.54
CA HIS A 83 12.63 8.63 -4.35
C HIS A 83 13.74 8.40 -5.40
N VAL A 84 14.87 7.81 -4.98
CA VAL A 84 15.97 7.45 -5.89
C VAL A 84 15.50 6.47 -6.96
N ARG A 85 14.83 5.38 -6.56
CA ARG A 85 14.30 4.40 -7.53
C ARG A 85 13.25 5.02 -8.47
N ASN A 86 12.41 5.93 -7.98
CA ASN A 86 11.45 6.62 -8.84
C ASN A 86 12.17 7.45 -9.90
N HIS A 87 13.22 8.18 -9.50
CA HIS A 87 14.02 8.95 -10.43
C HIS A 87 14.69 8.07 -11.48
N GLU A 88 15.30 6.93 -11.09
CA GLU A 88 15.89 5.95 -12.01
C GLU A 88 14.86 5.39 -12.99
N VAL A 89 13.69 4.96 -12.49
CA VAL A 89 12.59 4.47 -13.32
C VAL A 89 12.16 5.54 -14.32
N ARG A 90 12.04 6.80 -13.91
CA ARG A 90 11.71 7.89 -14.84
C ARG A 90 12.82 8.10 -15.87
N ALA A 91 14.07 8.16 -15.44
CA ALA A 91 15.23 8.39 -16.31
C ALA A 91 15.40 7.28 -17.35
N LEU A 92 15.10 6.02 -17.00
CA LEU A 92 15.17 4.89 -17.92
C LEU A 92 13.91 4.74 -18.78
N SER A 93 12.73 4.87 -18.16
CA SER A 93 11.45 4.60 -18.81
C SER A 93 11.09 5.67 -19.83
N PHE A 94 11.24 6.97 -19.53
CA PHE A 94 10.75 8.01 -20.43
C PHE A 94 11.54 8.11 -21.76
N PRO A 95 12.88 8.21 -21.75
CA PRO A 95 13.65 8.31 -22.99
C PRO A 95 13.58 7.03 -23.82
N SER A 96 13.72 5.86 -23.18
CA SER A 96 13.71 4.57 -23.89
C SER A 96 12.35 4.28 -24.50
N TYR A 97 11.26 4.49 -23.74
CA TYR A 97 9.89 4.32 -24.26
C TYR A 97 9.59 5.29 -25.39
N HIS A 98 9.90 6.57 -25.23
CA HIS A 98 9.62 7.58 -26.25
C HIS A 98 10.46 7.36 -27.52
N SER A 99 11.75 7.05 -27.37
CA SER A 99 12.64 6.71 -28.49
C SER A 99 12.17 5.44 -29.22
N CYS A 100 11.91 4.36 -28.49
CA CYS A 100 11.43 3.10 -29.04
C CYS A 100 10.08 3.28 -29.75
N LYS A 101 9.13 4.00 -29.13
CA LYS A 101 7.84 4.34 -29.74
C LYS A 101 8.00 5.12 -31.04
N GLY A 102 8.93 6.07 -31.09
CA GLY A 102 9.27 6.82 -32.31
C GLY A 102 9.85 5.92 -33.39
N CYS A 103 10.78 5.03 -33.04
CA CYS A 103 11.36 4.05 -33.97
C CYS A 103 10.30 3.09 -34.52
N LEU A 104 9.42 2.57 -33.67
CA LEU A 104 8.33 1.69 -34.08
C LEU A 104 7.37 2.39 -35.06
N ARG A 105 7.03 3.67 -34.81
CA ARG A 105 6.20 4.46 -35.72
C ARG A 105 6.84 4.61 -37.10
N ARG A 106 8.14 4.92 -37.14
CA ARG A 106 8.91 5.04 -38.39
C ARG A 106 8.98 3.70 -39.13
N ALA A 107 9.25 2.62 -38.42
CA ALA A 107 9.32 1.27 -38.99
C ALA A 107 7.97 0.86 -39.61
N ARG A 108 6.86 1.07 -38.90
CA ARG A 108 5.51 0.80 -39.43
C ARG A 108 5.22 1.58 -40.71
N LYS A 109 5.66 2.83 -40.81
CA LYS A 109 5.50 3.63 -42.03
C LYS A 109 6.24 3.00 -43.22
N LYS A 110 7.52 2.68 -43.04
CA LYS A 110 8.35 2.06 -44.09
C LYS A 110 7.79 0.70 -44.55
N VAL A 111 7.28 -0.12 -43.61
CA VAL A 111 6.61 -1.38 -43.96
C VAL A 111 5.39 -1.14 -44.86
N GLY A 112 4.63 -0.07 -44.62
CA GLY A 112 3.51 0.32 -45.49
C GLY A 112 3.96 0.72 -46.90
N GLU A 113 5.01 1.53 -46.99
CA GLU A 113 5.62 1.97 -48.26
C GLU A 113 6.12 0.76 -49.07
N PHE A 114 6.94 -0.11 -48.44
CA PHE A 114 7.44 -1.33 -49.08
C PHE A 114 6.33 -2.29 -49.50
N LYS A 115 5.24 -2.39 -48.74
CA LYS A 115 4.09 -3.22 -49.12
C LYS A 115 3.45 -2.73 -50.42
N GLU A 116 3.40 -1.43 -50.64
CA GLU A 116 2.83 -0.86 -51.85
C GLU A 116 3.77 -0.99 -53.05
N GLU A 117 5.07 -0.76 -52.87
CA GLU A 117 6.08 -1.04 -53.89
C GLU A 117 6.08 -2.52 -54.31
N ASN A 118 5.97 -3.43 -53.33
CA ASN A 118 5.92 -4.86 -53.61
C ASN A 118 4.71 -5.23 -54.45
N LYS A 119 3.53 -4.62 -54.24
CA LYS A 119 2.37 -4.83 -55.11
C LYS A 119 2.62 -4.37 -56.54
N LYS A 120 3.32 -3.25 -56.74
CA LYS A 120 3.65 -2.74 -58.08
C LYS A 120 4.63 -3.67 -58.79
N LEU A 121 5.63 -4.18 -58.07
CA LEU A 121 6.58 -5.15 -58.60
C LEU A 121 5.90 -6.45 -59.00
N VAL A 122 4.97 -6.97 -58.19
CA VAL A 122 4.18 -8.16 -58.53
C VAL A 122 3.43 -7.96 -59.85
N LYS A 123 2.72 -6.83 -60.02
CA LYS A 123 2.03 -6.52 -61.28
C LYS A 123 2.98 -6.45 -62.48
N LEU A 124 4.18 -5.92 -62.27
CA LEU A 124 5.19 -5.83 -63.31
C LEU A 124 5.68 -7.23 -63.73
N VAL A 125 5.94 -8.11 -62.76
CA VAL A 125 6.33 -9.50 -63.02
C VAL A 125 5.23 -10.25 -63.76
N ASP A 126 3.97 -10.07 -63.36
CA ASP A 126 2.83 -10.68 -64.05
C ASP A 126 2.73 -10.21 -65.50
N SER A 127 2.99 -8.92 -65.77
CA SER A 127 3.05 -8.38 -67.14
C SER A 127 4.12 -9.08 -67.98
N TYR A 128 5.35 -9.19 -67.46
CA TYR A 128 6.44 -9.87 -68.18
C TYR A 128 6.15 -11.35 -68.42
N ALA A 129 5.54 -12.04 -67.45
CA ALA A 129 5.14 -13.44 -67.62
C ALA A 129 4.09 -13.59 -68.73
N ASN A 130 3.09 -12.70 -68.78
CA ASN A 130 2.06 -12.71 -69.82
C ASN A 130 2.63 -12.42 -71.22
N ASP A 131 3.60 -11.50 -71.32
CA ASP A 131 4.26 -11.17 -72.59
C ASP A 131 5.11 -12.34 -73.11
N LEU A 132 5.82 -13.04 -72.22
CA LEU A 132 6.56 -14.25 -72.57
C LEU A 132 5.61 -15.35 -73.06
N VAL A 133 4.49 -15.57 -72.37
CA VAL A 133 3.48 -16.56 -72.76
C VAL A 133 2.87 -16.23 -74.13
N THR A 134 2.54 -14.97 -74.39
CA THR A 134 2.03 -14.57 -75.71
C THR A 134 3.07 -14.69 -76.83
N TRP A 135 4.35 -14.46 -76.53
CA TRP A 135 5.44 -14.67 -77.50
C TRP A 135 5.67 -16.15 -77.83
N PHE A 136 5.55 -17.06 -76.86
CA PHE A 136 5.73 -18.50 -77.08
C PHE A 136 4.54 -19.22 -77.75
N ILE A 137 3.33 -18.65 -77.69
CA ILE A 137 2.11 -19.23 -78.28
C ILE A 137 1.88 -18.78 -79.74
N LYS A 138 2.69 -17.84 -80.25
CA LYS A 138 2.59 -17.32 -81.62
C LYS A 138 3.58 -18.00 -82.56
#